data_AF-A0A653V6B0-F1
#
_entry.id   AF-A0A653V6B0-F1
#
_cell.length_a   1.000
_cell.length_b   1.000
_cell.length_c   1.000
_cell.angle_alpha   90.00
_cell.angle_beta   90.00
_cell.angle_gamma   90.00
#
_symmetry.space_group_name_H-M   'P 1'
#
loop_
_entity.id
_entity.type
_entity.pdbx_description
1 polymer ?
#
loop_
_entity_poly.entity_id
_entity_poly.type
_entity_poly.pdbx_seq_one_letter_code
_entity_poly.pdbx_strand_id
1 'polypeptide(L)'
;MSNDKTHNNKLQQKREEKKRKEQEQTPIEKREVVMHGATLKCQYAQGPGKLVVTSNEILLQDQKWATFNDDSNMVNLQFKGTCGHPKWPNQKMSPPPCMSVIKLSPWQKLGTTLVQEQKVLVKESFINCEPDFNTAVAKPIPKATNVNSGGLLYAYTKQA
;
A
#
# COMPACT_ATOMS: atom_id res chain seq x y z
N MET A 1 -43.52 -38.45 -0.47
CA MET A 1 -42.70 -37.51 -1.28
C MET A 1 -42.07 -36.38 -0.43
N SER A 2 -41.64 -36.63 0.82
CA SER A 2 -41.17 -35.57 1.75
C SER A 2 -39.66 -35.62 2.04
N ASN A 3 -39.02 -36.79 1.94
CA ASN A 3 -37.59 -36.94 2.28
C ASN A 3 -36.61 -36.37 1.23
N ASP A 4 -36.96 -36.40 -0.06
CA ASP A 4 -36.08 -35.91 -1.13
C ASP A 4 -35.89 -34.39 -1.12
N LYS A 5 -36.93 -33.64 -0.75
CA LYS A 5 -36.85 -32.17 -0.63
C LYS A 5 -35.92 -31.76 0.51
N THR A 6 -35.98 -32.46 1.64
CA THR A 6 -35.14 -32.19 2.82
C THR A 6 -33.67 -32.53 2.56
N HIS A 7 -33.40 -33.64 1.87
CA HIS A 7 -32.03 -34.02 1.48
C HIS A 7 -31.41 -33.02 0.50
N ASN A 8 -32.18 -32.57 -0.50
CA ASN A 8 -31.72 -31.57 -1.46
C ASN A 8 -31.42 -30.20 -0.82
N ASN A 9 -32.27 -29.73 0.10
CA ASN A 9 -32.04 -28.46 0.79
C ASN A 9 -30.76 -28.50 1.65
N LYS A 10 -30.53 -29.60 2.38
CA LYS A 10 -29.35 -29.78 3.22
C LYS A 10 -28.06 -29.86 2.39
N LEU A 11 -28.14 -30.44 1.19
CA LEU A 11 -27.04 -30.47 0.23
C LEU A 11 -26.74 -29.10 -0.37
N GLN A 12 -27.76 -28.30 -0.69
CA GLN A 12 -27.57 -26.92 -1.19
C GLN A 12 -26.93 -26.03 -0.13
N GLN A 13 -27.41 -26.07 1.12
CA GLN A 13 -26.80 -25.33 2.23
C GLN A 13 -25.31 -25.65 2.41
N LYS A 14 -24.93 -26.93 2.38
CA LYS A 14 -23.51 -27.32 2.45
C LYS A 14 -22.66 -26.79 1.30
N ARG A 15 -23.23 -26.71 0.08
CA ARG A 15 -22.53 -26.16 -1.09
C ARG A 15 -22.36 -24.64 -0.98
N GLU A 16 -23.37 -23.93 -0.51
CA GLU A 16 -23.30 -22.48 -0.27
C GLU A 16 -22.33 -22.13 0.86
N GLU A 17 -22.35 -22.88 1.96
CA GLU A 17 -21.41 -22.72 3.07
C GLU A 17 -19.97 -22.98 2.62
N LYS A 18 -19.73 -24.01 1.80
CA LYS A 18 -18.42 -24.28 1.20
C LYS A 18 -17.96 -23.13 0.29
N LYS A 19 -18.82 -22.60 -0.57
CA LYS A 19 -18.50 -21.44 -1.43
C LYS A 19 -18.19 -20.19 -0.62
N ARG A 20 -18.93 -19.92 0.47
CA ARG A 20 -18.67 -18.80 1.38
C ARG A 20 -17.30 -18.94 2.06
N LYS A 21 -17.01 -20.13 2.60
CA LYS A 21 -15.71 -20.42 3.23
C LYS A 21 -14.55 -20.31 2.24
N GLU A 22 -14.73 -20.76 1.00
CA GLU A 22 -13.73 -20.62 -0.07
C GLU A 22 -13.51 -19.15 -0.45
N GLN A 23 -14.57 -18.35 -0.52
CA GLN A 23 -14.47 -16.89 -0.75
C GLN A 23 -13.78 -16.18 0.41
N GLU A 24 -14.08 -16.55 1.66
CA GLU A 24 -13.45 -16.01 2.88
C GLU A 24 -11.95 -16.38 2.98
N GLN A 25 -11.54 -17.52 2.41
CA GLN A 25 -10.13 -17.98 2.43
C GLN A 25 -9.29 -17.42 1.28
N THR A 26 -9.90 -16.85 0.23
CA THR A 26 -9.11 -16.19 -0.81
C THR A 26 -8.52 -14.88 -0.28
N PRO A 27 -7.25 -14.55 -0.61
CA PRO A 27 -6.68 -13.26 -0.26
C PRO A 27 -7.60 -12.14 -0.74
N ILE A 28 -8.00 -11.26 0.19
CA ILE A 28 -8.86 -10.10 -0.09
C ILE A 28 -8.21 -9.22 -1.16
N GLU A 29 -6.89 -9.11 -1.11
CA GLU A 29 -6.09 -8.46 -2.14
C GLU A 29 -5.40 -9.51 -3.01
N LYS A 30 -5.76 -9.54 -4.29
CA LYS A 30 -5.16 -10.44 -5.30
C LYS A 30 -4.05 -9.77 -6.10
N ARG A 31 -3.94 -8.44 -6.03
CA ARG A 31 -2.89 -7.67 -6.72
C ARG A 31 -1.58 -7.76 -5.95
N GLU A 32 -0.48 -7.64 -6.70
CA GLU A 32 0.85 -7.54 -6.10
C GLU A 32 0.95 -6.26 -5.26
N VAL A 33 1.44 -6.39 -4.03
CA VAL A 33 1.60 -5.27 -3.09
C VAL A 33 2.95 -4.59 -3.27
N VAL A 34 3.02 -3.28 -3.00
CA VAL A 34 4.28 -2.53 -3.04
C VAL A 34 5.00 -2.70 -1.71
N MET A 35 6.26 -3.11 -1.78
CA MET A 35 7.08 -3.37 -0.61
C MET A 35 8.14 -2.30 -0.39
N HIS A 36 8.70 -2.26 0.82
CA HIS A 36 9.86 -1.44 1.14
C HIS A 36 10.99 -1.65 0.12
N GLY A 37 11.58 -0.55 -0.33
CA GLY A 37 12.64 -0.54 -1.33
C GLY A 37 12.16 -0.49 -2.79
N ALA A 38 10.84 -0.44 -3.04
CA ALA A 38 10.30 -0.22 -4.37
C ALA A 38 10.88 1.05 -5.01
N THR A 39 11.07 1.03 -6.33
CA THR A 39 11.73 2.10 -7.07
C THR A 39 10.71 2.87 -7.90
N LEU A 40 10.70 4.19 -7.78
CA LEU A 40 9.78 5.08 -8.52
C LEU A 40 10.56 6.06 -9.39
N LYS A 41 9.96 6.47 -10.50
CA LYS A 41 10.54 7.47 -11.40
C LYS A 41 9.72 8.77 -11.29
N CYS A 42 10.42 9.88 -11.13
CA CYS A 42 9.89 11.22 -11.34
C CYS A 42 10.47 11.75 -12.65
N GLN A 43 9.62 12.28 -13.53
CA GLN A 43 10.05 12.82 -14.82
C GLN A 43 10.98 14.04 -14.72
N TYR A 44 11.02 14.70 -13.56
CA TYR A 44 11.89 15.86 -13.31
C TYR A 44 13.16 15.52 -12.52
N ALA A 45 13.27 14.30 -11.99
CA ALA A 45 14.43 13.87 -11.20
C ALA A 45 15.49 13.21 -12.09
N GLN A 46 16.76 13.42 -11.75
CA GLN A 46 17.90 12.81 -12.45
C GLN A 46 17.99 11.28 -12.26
N GLY A 47 17.39 10.78 -11.18
CA GLY A 47 17.42 9.37 -10.85
C GLY A 47 16.12 8.93 -10.17
N PRO A 48 15.93 7.61 -10.04
CA PRO A 48 14.75 7.09 -9.37
C PRO A 48 14.81 7.34 -7.86
N GLY A 49 13.64 7.46 -7.25
CA GLY A 49 13.45 7.46 -5.80
C GLY A 49 13.28 6.03 -5.29
N LYS A 50 13.79 5.75 -4.08
CA LYS A 50 13.64 4.46 -3.42
C LYS A 50 12.65 4.62 -2.27
N LEU A 51 11.56 3.85 -2.30
CA LEU A 51 10.49 3.91 -1.33
C LEU A 51 10.92 3.34 0.02
N VAL A 52 11.02 4.19 1.02
CA VAL A 52 11.23 3.86 2.42
C VAL A 52 9.87 3.86 3.10
N VAL A 53 9.41 2.68 3.50
CA VAL A 53 8.13 2.50 4.23
C VAL A 53 8.31 2.90 5.69
N THR A 54 7.61 3.95 6.11
CA THR A 54 7.61 4.51 7.46
C THR A 54 6.22 4.61 8.06
N SER A 55 5.18 4.36 7.26
CA SER A 55 3.78 4.43 7.66
C SER A 55 3.34 3.39 8.69
N ASN A 56 4.10 2.30 8.82
CA ASN A 56 3.80 1.16 9.67
C ASN A 56 5.07 0.41 10.14
N GLU A 57 4.89 -0.49 11.09
CA GLU A 57 5.95 -1.33 11.69
C GLU A 57 5.76 -2.83 11.44
N ILE A 58 4.65 -3.22 10.82
CA ILE A 58 4.30 -4.63 10.62
C ILE A 58 5.09 -5.21 9.44
N LEU A 59 5.69 -6.38 9.69
CA LEU A 59 6.32 -7.19 8.64
C LEU A 59 5.32 -8.23 8.15
N LEU A 60 5.03 -8.20 6.85
CA LEU A 60 4.22 -9.19 6.16
C LEU A 60 5.11 -9.85 5.11
N GLN A 61 5.35 -11.17 5.25
CA GLN A 61 6.34 -11.89 4.44
C GLN A 61 7.74 -11.27 4.55
N ASP A 62 8.16 -10.99 5.80
CA ASP A 62 9.47 -10.42 6.16
C ASP A 62 9.78 -9.03 5.59
N GLN A 63 8.79 -8.35 5.01
CA GLN A 63 8.94 -6.98 4.49
C GLN A 63 7.79 -6.08 4.95
N LYS A 64 8.08 -4.79 5.09
CA LYS A 64 7.02 -3.78 5.30
C LYS A 64 6.31 -3.53 3.98
N TRP A 65 4.99 -3.58 4.01
CA TRP A 65 4.15 -3.18 2.88
C TRP A 65 3.91 -1.68 2.94
N ALA A 66 4.06 -1.02 1.80
CA ALA A 66 3.79 0.41 1.70
C ALA A 66 2.28 0.69 1.82
N THR A 67 1.94 1.83 2.40
CA THR A 67 0.55 2.26 2.55
C THR A 67 0.34 3.65 1.98
N PHE A 68 -0.92 4.09 1.97
CA PHE A 68 -1.33 5.43 1.58
C PHE A 68 -0.52 6.57 2.23
N ASN A 69 0.06 6.36 3.42
CA ASN A 69 0.79 7.40 4.14
C ASN A 69 2.31 7.42 3.85
N ASP A 70 2.80 6.56 2.95
CA ASP A 70 4.19 6.65 2.46
C ASP A 70 4.27 7.61 1.25
N ASP A 71 3.85 8.86 1.44
CA ASP A 71 3.63 9.87 0.39
C ASP A 71 4.50 11.13 0.53
N SER A 72 5.55 11.10 1.35
CA SER A 72 6.49 12.21 1.49
C SER A 72 7.73 12.03 0.63
N ASN A 73 8.07 13.02 -0.18
CA ASN A 73 9.34 13.01 -0.91
C ASN A 73 10.53 13.23 0.04
N MET A 74 10.36 13.89 1.18
CA MET A 74 11.45 14.07 2.14
C MET A 74 11.76 12.81 2.95
N VAL A 75 10.78 11.92 3.11
CA VAL A 75 10.90 10.76 4.00
C VAL A 75 10.87 9.46 3.21
N ASN A 76 9.88 9.29 2.34
CA ASN A 76 9.56 8.03 1.70
C ASN A 76 10.25 7.83 0.35
N LEU A 77 10.27 8.81 -0.57
CA LEU A 77 10.85 8.59 -1.91
C LEU A 77 12.26 9.18 -2.10
N GLN A 78 12.56 10.30 -1.45
CA GLN A 78 13.87 10.95 -1.43
C GLN A 78 14.51 11.02 -2.83
N PHE A 79 13.82 11.62 -3.80
CA PHE A 79 14.37 11.79 -5.16
C PHE A 79 15.67 12.59 -5.08
N LYS A 80 16.80 11.95 -5.42
CA LYS A 80 18.14 12.54 -5.32
C LYS A 80 18.48 13.42 -6.54
N GLY A 81 19.52 14.23 -6.39
CA GLY A 81 20.02 15.11 -7.46
C GLY A 81 19.21 16.39 -7.62
N THR A 82 19.47 17.12 -8.70
CA THR A 82 18.77 18.39 -9.00
C THR A 82 17.50 18.16 -9.82
N CYS A 83 16.49 18.99 -9.63
CA CYS A 83 15.21 18.94 -10.35
C CYS A 83 15.28 19.72 -11.66
N GLY A 84 14.97 19.06 -12.77
CA GLY A 84 15.11 19.59 -14.13
C GLY A 84 13.82 20.16 -14.74
N HIS A 85 12.78 20.45 -13.95
CA HIS A 85 11.54 21.02 -14.48
C HIS A 85 11.76 22.46 -14.98
N PRO A 86 11.19 22.92 -16.12
CA PRO A 86 11.43 24.27 -16.66
C PRO A 86 11.07 25.46 -15.76
N LYS A 87 10.22 25.25 -14.73
CA LYS A 87 10.02 26.23 -13.63
C LYS A 87 11.33 26.54 -12.90
N TRP A 88 12.32 25.66 -13.04
CA TRP A 88 13.63 25.72 -12.43
C TRP A 88 14.75 25.64 -13.47
N PRO A 89 15.80 26.48 -13.36
CA PRO A 89 15.92 27.62 -12.47
C PRO A 89 15.25 28.88 -13.02
N ASN A 90 14.62 29.68 -12.15
CA ASN A 90 14.19 31.04 -12.53
C ASN A 90 15.42 31.92 -12.78
N GLN A 91 15.85 32.04 -14.05
CA GLN A 91 16.84 32.94 -14.70
C GLN A 91 18.20 33.26 -14.00
N LYS A 92 18.41 32.97 -12.70
CA LYS A 92 19.62 33.29 -11.92
C LYS A 92 19.89 32.30 -10.78
N MET A 93 19.24 31.14 -10.76
CA MET A 93 19.44 30.15 -9.68
C MET A 93 20.09 28.88 -10.24
N SER A 94 20.81 28.15 -9.39
CA SER A 94 21.16 26.76 -9.70
C SER A 94 19.89 25.90 -9.63
N PRO A 95 19.79 24.82 -10.43
CA PRO A 95 18.71 23.85 -10.29
C PRO A 95 18.59 23.37 -8.84
N PRO A 96 17.40 23.48 -8.21
CA PRO A 96 17.21 23.11 -6.82
C PRO A 96 17.28 21.60 -6.63
N PRO A 97 17.60 21.10 -5.42
CA PRO A 97 17.50 19.68 -5.11
C PRO A 97 16.08 19.14 -5.30
N CYS A 98 15.94 17.96 -5.90
CA CYS A 98 14.63 17.30 -6.09
C CYS A 98 13.85 17.11 -4.79
N MET A 99 14.53 16.83 -3.67
CA MET A 99 13.89 16.66 -2.36
C MET A 99 13.14 17.90 -1.86
N SER A 100 13.56 19.11 -2.26
CA SER A 100 12.97 20.37 -1.81
C SER A 100 11.87 20.93 -2.72
N VAL A 101 11.83 20.51 -3.99
CA VAL A 101 10.92 21.09 -5.01
C VAL A 101 10.12 20.05 -5.80
N ILE A 102 10.03 18.82 -5.27
CA ILE A 102 9.05 17.84 -5.72
C ILE A 102 8.08 17.61 -4.58
N LYS A 103 6.85 18.09 -4.79
CA LYS A 103 5.68 17.75 -4.02
C LYS A 103 5.05 16.50 -4.63
N LEU A 104 4.58 15.59 -3.79
CA LEU A 104 3.88 14.39 -4.25
C LEU A 104 2.38 14.57 -4.09
N SER A 105 1.60 14.14 -5.07
CA SER A 105 0.15 14.02 -4.92
C SER A 105 -0.19 12.94 -3.88
N PRO A 106 -1.43 12.84 -3.40
CA PRO A 106 -1.86 11.62 -2.72
C PRO A 106 -1.77 10.40 -3.64
N TRP A 107 -1.53 9.21 -3.06
CA TRP A 107 -1.55 7.95 -3.80
C TRP A 107 -2.94 7.65 -4.39
N GLN A 108 -2.94 7.08 -5.59
CA GLN A 108 -4.14 6.63 -6.29
C GLN A 108 -4.09 5.12 -6.54
N LYS A 109 -5.24 4.51 -6.89
CA LYS A 109 -5.40 3.07 -7.15
C LYS A 109 -4.90 2.19 -6.00
N LEU A 110 -5.40 2.43 -4.81
CA LEU A 110 -5.00 1.70 -3.59
C LEU A 110 -5.51 0.25 -3.58
N GLY A 111 -4.90 -0.54 -2.70
CA GLY A 111 -5.37 -1.85 -2.29
C GLY A 111 -6.68 -1.81 -1.49
N THR A 112 -7.25 -2.98 -1.26
CA THR A 112 -8.38 -3.18 -0.33
C THR A 112 -7.93 -3.63 1.05
N THR A 113 -6.78 -4.30 1.15
CA THR A 113 -6.17 -4.71 2.43
C THR A 113 -5.75 -3.51 3.26
N LEU A 114 -5.96 -3.61 4.57
CA LEU A 114 -5.52 -2.63 5.56
C LEU A 114 -4.31 -3.15 6.35
N VAL A 115 -3.32 -2.29 6.56
CA VAL A 115 -2.20 -2.48 7.49
C VAL A 115 -2.21 -1.29 8.43
N GLN A 116 -2.34 -1.52 9.74
CA GLN A 116 -2.49 -0.47 10.76
C GLN A 116 -3.50 0.62 10.33
N GLU A 117 -4.71 0.19 9.96
CA GLU A 117 -5.83 1.05 9.54
C GLU A 117 -5.61 1.82 8.21
N GLN A 118 -4.54 1.51 7.48
CA GLN A 118 -4.20 2.18 6.21
C GLN A 118 -4.30 1.22 5.04
N LYS A 119 -4.87 1.69 3.92
CA LYS A 119 -4.87 0.93 2.67
C LYS A 119 -3.46 0.73 2.16
N VAL A 120 -3.15 -0.51 1.78
CA VAL A 120 -1.87 -0.87 1.18
C VAL A 120 -1.75 -0.31 -0.23
N LEU A 121 -0.52 -0.07 -0.68
CA LEU A 121 -0.23 0.19 -2.08
C LEU A 121 -0.13 -1.13 -2.84
N VAL A 122 -0.70 -1.15 -4.04
CA VAL A 122 -0.56 -2.25 -4.99
C VAL A 122 0.28 -1.79 -6.18
N LYS A 123 0.75 -2.72 -7.01
CA LYS A 123 1.65 -2.42 -8.13
C LYS A 123 1.08 -1.43 -9.13
N GLU A 124 -0.25 -1.36 -9.25
CA GLU A 124 -0.95 -0.36 -10.08
C GLU A 124 -1.15 0.99 -9.39
N SER A 125 -0.83 1.10 -8.09
CA SER A 125 -0.86 2.36 -7.36
C SER A 125 0.16 3.33 -7.95
N PHE A 126 -0.22 4.59 -8.06
CA PHE A 126 0.66 5.63 -8.58
C PHE A 126 0.52 6.93 -7.79
N ILE A 127 1.56 7.74 -7.89
CA ILE A 127 1.70 9.04 -7.25
C ILE A 127 2.33 10.00 -8.24
N ASN A 128 1.81 11.21 -8.34
CA ASN A 128 2.33 12.21 -9.27
C ASN A 128 3.39 13.06 -8.60
N CYS A 129 4.37 13.49 -9.39
CA CYS A 129 5.43 14.39 -8.96
C CYS A 129 5.12 15.78 -9.49
N GLU A 130 4.78 16.71 -8.60
CA GLU A 130 4.48 18.10 -8.92
C GLU A 130 5.73 18.97 -8.67
N PRO A 131 6.14 19.83 -9.62
CA PRO A 131 7.33 20.67 -9.49
C PRO A 131 7.01 21.89 -8.61
N ASP A 132 6.70 21.64 -7.35
CA ASP A 132 6.38 22.65 -6.36
C ASP A 132 7.12 22.41 -5.05
N PHE A 133 7.23 23.44 -4.22
CA PHE A 133 7.93 23.34 -2.96
C PHE A 133 7.35 22.21 -2.11
N ASN A 134 8.24 21.34 -1.66
CA ASN A 134 7.87 20.24 -0.80
C ASN A 134 7.57 20.77 0.60
N THR A 135 6.31 20.70 1.01
CA THR A 135 5.83 21.08 2.34
C THR A 135 5.42 19.87 3.18
N ALA A 136 5.64 18.65 2.69
CA ALA A 136 5.22 17.43 3.36
C ALA A 136 6.11 17.10 4.55
N VAL A 137 5.49 16.88 5.71
CA VAL A 137 6.12 16.38 6.93
C VAL A 137 5.85 14.89 7.11
N ALA A 138 6.70 14.21 7.89
CA ALA A 138 6.46 12.82 8.26
C ALA A 138 5.12 12.69 8.99
N LYS A 139 4.25 11.80 8.52
CA LYS A 139 2.99 11.48 9.21
C LYS A 139 3.27 10.49 10.35
N PRO A 140 2.64 10.65 11.52
CA PRO A 140 2.76 9.68 12.59
C PRO A 140 2.15 8.34 12.18
N ILE A 141 2.73 7.25 12.68
CA ILE A 141 2.18 5.90 12.51
C ILE A 141 0.86 5.83 13.30
N PRO A 142 -0.27 5.43 12.68
CA PRO A 142 -1.53 5.25 13.39
C PRO A 142 -1.37 4.20 14.49
N LYS A 143 -1.83 4.55 15.69
CA LYS A 143 -1.96 3.58 16.78
C LYS A 143 -3.21 2.77 16.51
N ALA A 144 -3.07 1.47 16.26
CA ALA A 144 -4.21 0.57 16.13
C ALA A 144 -5.05 0.65 17.41
N THR A 145 -6.31 1.08 17.28
CA THR A 145 -7.22 1.18 18.42
C THR A 145 -7.78 -0.20 18.72
N ASN A 146 -7.26 -0.83 19.78
CA ASN A 146 -7.63 -2.16 20.31
C ASN A 146 -7.34 -3.35 19.40
N VAL A 147 -6.26 -4.08 19.73
CA VAL A 147 -6.23 -5.53 19.52
C VAL A 147 -7.28 -6.09 20.47
N ASN A 148 -8.52 -6.28 20.01
CA ASN A 148 -9.43 -7.18 20.70
C ASN A 148 -8.79 -8.57 20.63
N SER A 149 -8.13 -8.95 21.72
CA SER A 149 -7.62 -10.29 22.01
C SER A 149 -8.78 -11.27 22.14
N GLY A 150 -9.51 -11.49 21.04
CA GLY A 150 -10.74 -12.29 20.99
C GLY A 150 -10.91 -13.10 19.71
N GLY A 151 -9.87 -13.24 18.89
CA GLY A 151 -9.88 -14.12 17.73
C GLY A 151 -8.67 -15.04 17.77
N LEU A 152 -8.87 -16.32 18.09
CA LEU A 152 -7.86 -17.36 17.90
C LEU A 152 -7.37 -17.32 16.44
N LEU A 153 -6.09 -16.96 16.26
CA LEU A 153 -5.39 -17.20 15.01
C LEU A 153 -5.12 -18.71 14.91
N TYR A 154 -5.96 -19.42 14.18
CA TYR A 154 -5.64 -20.79 13.76
C TYR A 154 -4.69 -20.73 12.57
N ALA A 155 -3.40 -20.91 12.82
CA ALA A 155 -2.45 -21.29 11.78
C ALA A 155 -2.65 -22.79 11.50
N TYR A 156 -3.20 -23.13 10.34
CA TYR A 156 -3.18 -24.52 9.85
C TYR A 156 -1.95 -24.71 8.99
N THR A 157 -1.01 -25.52 9.46
CA THR A 157 0.01 -26.10 8.59
C THR A 157 -0.66 -27.18 7.73
N LYS A 158 -0.57 -27.03 6.40
CA LYS A 158 -0.82 -28.14 5.48
C LYS A 158 0.28 -29.17 5.75
N GLN A 159 -0.04 -30.25 6.46
CA GLN A 159 0.81 -31.44 6.45
C GLN A 159 0.67 -32.12 5.09
N ALA A 160 1.81 -32.42 4.48
CA ALA A 160 1.92 -33.20 3.25
C ALA A 160 1.65 -34.68 3.53
#